data_AF-A0A534IKU0-F1
#
_entry.id   AF-A0A534IKU0-F1
#
_cell.length_a   1.000
_cell.length_b   1.000
_cell.length_c   1.000
_cell.angle_alpha   90.00
_cell.angle_beta   90.00
_cell.angle_gamma   90.00
#
_symmetry.space_group_name_H-M   'P 1'
#
loop_
_entity.id
_entity.type
_entity.pdbx_description
1 polymer ?
#
loop_
_entity_poly.entity_id
_entity_poly.type
_entity_poly.pdbx_seq_one_letter_code
_entity_poly.pdbx_strand_id
1 'polypeptide(L)'
;MLGALLEAERHFAPPASPLERLRQITTSPEWAWLQPLYRLIADVDHALAYADDLPESESAAIGAHARELLAGGGGLADQPFLEHYRALLQTDPAVAMAHAAALRALQALPPEPSNQSERLHARHQWNERRRFQRMGQRGRGAS
;
A
#
# COMPACT_ATOMS: atom_id res chain seq x y z
N MET A 1 -1.58 38.78 13.72
CA MET A 1 -2.06 37.79 14.72
C MET A 1 -3.31 37.07 14.23
N LEU A 2 -4.44 37.75 13.97
CA LEU A 2 -5.66 37.13 13.43
C LEU A 2 -5.48 36.40 12.09
N GLY A 3 -4.65 36.92 11.18
CA GLY A 3 -4.37 36.27 9.90
C GLY A 3 -3.64 34.92 10.02
N ALA A 4 -2.70 34.81 10.95
CA ALA A 4 -1.97 33.56 11.20
C ALA A 4 -2.87 32.51 11.86
N LEU A 5 -3.80 32.93 12.71
CA LEU A 5 -4.81 32.05 13.31
C LEU A 5 -5.79 31.53 12.25
N LEU A 6 -6.28 32.39 11.36
CA LEU A 6 -7.17 32.00 10.25
C LEU A 6 -6.47 31.14 9.19
N GLU A 7 -5.16 31.28 9.01
CA GLU A 7 -4.37 30.35 8.20
C GLU A 7 -4.20 29.00 8.87
N ALA A 8 -3.90 28.97 10.17
CA ALA A 8 -3.86 27.72 10.93
C ALA A 8 -5.23 27.02 10.92
N GLU A 9 -6.31 27.76 11.14
CA GLU A 9 -7.67 27.22 11.16
C GLU A 9 -8.09 26.66 9.79
N ARG A 10 -7.69 27.31 8.68
CA ARG A 10 -7.90 26.78 7.32
C ARG A 10 -7.02 25.56 7.01
N HIS A 11 -5.81 25.51 7.57
CA HIS A 11 -4.90 24.37 7.40
C HIS A 11 -5.43 23.11 8.10
N PHE A 12 -6.10 23.26 9.25
CA PHE A 12 -6.71 22.18 10.01
C PHE A 12 -8.23 22.02 9.77
N ALA A 13 -8.82 22.82 8.89
CA ALA A 13 -10.25 22.74 8.59
C ALA A 13 -10.57 21.35 8.03
N PRO A 14 -11.57 20.65 8.58
CA PRO A 14 -11.94 19.34 8.08
C PRO A 14 -12.39 19.46 6.61
N PRO A 15 -11.96 18.53 5.74
CA PRO A 15 -12.28 18.60 4.32
C PRO A 15 -13.79 18.61 4.12
N ALA A 16 -14.26 19.48 3.23
CA ALA A 16 -15.68 19.73 2.98
C ALA A 16 -16.44 18.51 2.43
N SER A 17 -15.73 17.50 1.92
CA SER A 17 -16.32 16.23 1.49
C SER A 17 -15.35 15.05 1.63
N PRO A 18 -15.84 13.80 1.65
CA PRO A 18 -14.99 12.60 1.61
C PRO A 18 -14.08 12.53 0.37
N LEU A 19 -14.54 13.05 -0.78
CA LEU A 19 -13.73 13.13 -1.99
C LEU A 19 -12.59 14.14 -1.85
N GLU A 20 -12.86 15.29 -1.23
CA GLU A 20 -11.83 16.30 -0.95
C GLU A 20 -10.79 15.74 0.04
N ARG A 21 -11.24 14.98 1.04
CA ARG A 21 -10.35 14.25 1.96
C ARG A 21 -9.47 13.25 1.22
N LEU A 22 -10.06 12.44 0.35
CA LEU A 22 -9.33 11.48 -0.46
C LEU A 22 -8.30 12.19 -1.35
N ARG A 23 -8.68 13.31 -1.97
CA ARG A 23 -7.79 14.13 -2.79
C ARG A 23 -6.64 14.70 -1.97
N GLN A 24 -6.90 15.24 -0.78
CA GLN A 24 -5.87 15.75 0.12
C GLN A 24 -4.88 14.64 0.50
N ILE A 25 -5.38 13.48 0.91
CA ILE A 25 -4.57 12.31 1.27
C ILE A 25 -3.71 11.80 0.11
N THR A 26 -4.22 11.88 -1.12
CA THR A 26 -3.53 11.34 -2.31
C THR A 26 -2.61 12.35 -3.01
N THR A 27 -2.78 13.65 -2.77
CA THR A 27 -2.06 14.71 -3.50
C THR A 27 -1.19 15.61 -2.63
N SER A 28 -1.41 15.63 -1.31
CA SER A 28 -0.62 16.47 -0.42
C SER A 28 0.78 15.85 -0.16
N PRO A 29 1.86 16.65 -0.23
CA PRO A 29 3.21 16.20 0.10
C PRO A 29 3.33 15.60 1.51
N GLU A 30 2.50 16.04 2.46
CA GLU A 30 2.51 15.57 3.85
C GLU A 30 2.12 14.09 4.00
N TRP A 31 1.35 13.56 3.04
CA TRP A 31 0.91 12.16 3.00
C TRP A 31 1.69 11.34 1.97
N ALA A 32 2.66 11.94 1.27
CA ALA A 32 3.42 11.26 0.22
C ALA A 32 4.18 10.03 0.73
N TRP A 33 4.56 10.03 2.01
CA TRP A 33 5.21 8.87 2.65
C TRP A 33 4.31 7.64 2.75
N LEU A 34 2.98 7.77 2.63
CA LEU A 34 2.03 6.65 2.61
C LEU A 34 1.90 6.00 1.22
N GLN A 35 2.53 6.56 0.19
CA GLN A 35 2.46 6.06 -1.17
C GLN A 35 2.79 4.55 -1.30
N PRO A 36 3.83 4.01 -0.62
CA PRO A 36 4.10 2.56 -0.68
C PRO A 36 2.94 1.72 -0.15
N LEU A 37 2.28 2.14 0.93
CA LEU A 37 1.14 1.44 1.50
C LEU A 37 -0.09 1.52 0.60
N TYR A 38 -0.41 2.69 0.03
CA TYR A 38 -1.52 2.82 -0.92
C TYR A 38 -1.33 1.98 -2.16
N ARG A 39 -0.09 1.90 -2.64
CA ARG A 39 0.24 1.03 -3.78
C ARG A 39 0.04 -0.44 -3.43
N LEU A 40 0.45 -0.88 -2.24
CA LEU A 40 0.21 -2.24 -1.78
C LEU A 40 -1.28 -2.57 -1.71
N ILE A 41 -2.10 -1.69 -1.12
CA ILE A 41 -3.56 -1.87 -1.02
C ILE A 41 -4.17 -1.97 -2.42
N ALA A 42 -3.82 -1.03 -3.31
CA ALA A 42 -4.32 -1.04 -4.68
C ALA A 42 -3.91 -2.32 -5.43
N ASP A 43 -2.69 -2.82 -5.23
CA ASP A 43 -2.22 -4.06 -5.84
C ASP A 43 -3.00 -5.29 -5.33
N VAL A 44 -3.35 -5.33 -4.04
CA VAL A 44 -4.17 -6.39 -3.43
C VAL A 44 -5.61 -6.33 -3.92
N ASP A 45 -6.25 -5.15 -3.85
CA ASP A 45 -7.62 -4.96 -4.34
C ASP A 45 -7.74 -5.36 -5.81
N HIS A 46 -6.71 -5.03 -6.59
CA HIS A 46 -6.66 -5.41 -8.00
C HIS A 46 -6.53 -6.92 -8.20
N ALA A 47 -5.69 -7.60 -7.41
CA ALA A 47 -5.59 -9.05 -7.47
C ALA A 47 -6.93 -9.73 -7.14
N LEU A 48 -7.64 -9.23 -6.13
CA LEU A 48 -8.94 -9.75 -5.70
C LEU A 48 -10.07 -9.45 -6.70
N ALA A 49 -10.04 -8.30 -7.37
CA ALA A 49 -11.10 -7.90 -8.30
C ALA A 49 -11.06 -8.66 -9.65
N TYR A 50 -9.91 -9.19 -10.04
CA TYR A 50 -9.69 -9.79 -11.37
C TYR A 50 -9.31 -11.27 -11.36
N ALA A 51 -9.21 -11.91 -10.19
CA ALA A 51 -8.96 -13.33 -10.06
C ALA A 51 -10.06 -13.98 -9.21
N ASP A 52 -10.94 -14.76 -9.86
CA ASP A 52 -11.88 -15.66 -9.14
C ASP A 52 -11.13 -16.69 -8.30
N ASP A 53 -9.93 -17.09 -8.76
CA ASP A 53 -8.97 -17.90 -8.00
C ASP A 53 -7.54 -17.36 -8.25
N LEU A 54 -6.90 -16.84 -7.20
CA LEU A 54 -5.56 -16.25 -7.30
C LEU A 54 -4.52 -17.36 -7.15
N PRO A 55 -3.65 -17.60 -8.15
CA PRO A 55 -2.67 -18.68 -8.08
C PRO A 55 -1.83 -18.61 -6.79
N GLU A 56 -1.53 -19.77 -6.21
CA GLU A 56 -0.80 -19.86 -4.94
C GLU A 56 0.55 -19.13 -4.99
N SER A 57 1.26 -19.22 -6.12
CA SER A 57 2.53 -18.53 -6.37
C SER A 57 2.39 -17.00 -6.37
N GLU A 58 1.26 -16.47 -6.85
CA GLU A 58 0.98 -15.03 -6.87
C GLU A 58 0.55 -14.54 -5.50
N SER A 59 -0.29 -15.31 -4.81
CA SER A 59 -0.65 -15.09 -3.40
C SER A 59 0.59 -15.05 -2.51
N ALA A 60 1.54 -15.97 -2.74
CA ALA A 60 2.82 -16.00 -2.06
C ALA A 60 3.68 -14.75 -2.34
N ALA A 61 3.76 -14.32 -3.60
CA ALA A 61 4.52 -13.14 -4.00
C ALA A 61 3.94 -11.83 -3.43
N ILE A 62 2.61 -11.67 -3.44
CA ILE A 62 1.93 -10.53 -2.82
C ILE A 62 2.16 -10.54 -1.31
N GLY A 63 2.01 -11.70 -0.67
CA GLY A 63 2.26 -11.86 0.76
C GLY A 63 3.70 -11.52 1.14
N ALA A 64 4.68 -11.93 0.34
CA ALA A 64 6.08 -11.59 0.57
C ALA A 64 6.35 -10.10 0.43
N HIS A 65 5.83 -9.46 -0.62
CA HIS A 65 5.98 -8.02 -0.78
C HIS A 65 5.35 -7.22 0.37
N ALA A 66 4.16 -7.62 0.81
CA ALA A 66 3.49 -7.01 1.96
C ALA A 66 4.30 -7.18 3.26
N ARG A 67 4.86 -8.37 3.50
CA ARG A 67 5.73 -8.63 4.66
C ARG A 67 7.02 -7.81 4.59
N GLU A 68 7.66 -7.72 3.43
CA GLU A 68 8.86 -6.90 3.23
C GLU A 68 8.59 -5.43 3.59
N LEU A 69 7.49 -4.86 3.09
CA LEU A 69 7.12 -3.47 3.39
C LEU A 69 6.80 -3.25 4.88
N LEU A 70 5.99 -4.13 5.49
CA LEU A 70 5.51 -3.93 6.87
C LEU A 70 6.56 -4.30 7.93
N ALA A 71 7.40 -5.31 7.69
CA ALA A 71 8.45 -5.72 8.62
C ALA A 71 9.74 -4.88 8.48
N GLY A 72 9.79 -3.96 7.53
CA GLY A 72 10.93 -3.07 7.33
C GLY A 72 12.09 -3.65 6.53
N GLY A 73 11.81 -4.66 5.69
CA GLY A 73 12.71 -5.19 4.67
C GLY A 73 12.61 -4.48 3.32
N GLY A 74 11.82 -3.40 3.23
CA GLY A 74 11.65 -2.59 2.03
C GLY A 74 12.94 -1.96 1.52
N GLY A 75 12.95 -1.58 0.25
CA GLY A 75 14.12 -0.99 -0.41
C GLY A 75 14.41 0.44 0.06
N LEU A 76 15.45 1.07 -0.49
CA LEU A 76 15.77 2.49 -0.22
C LEU A 76 14.59 3.44 -0.48
N ALA A 77 13.73 3.11 -1.46
CA ALA A 77 12.54 3.90 -1.79
C ALA A 77 11.47 3.90 -0.69
N ASP A 78 11.48 2.90 0.20
CA ASP A 78 10.46 2.73 1.25
C ASP A 78 10.92 3.33 2.59
N GLN A 79 12.15 3.84 2.69
CA GLN A 79 12.69 4.36 3.95
C GLN A 79 11.84 5.49 4.57
N PRO A 80 11.36 6.50 3.81
CA PRO A 80 10.49 7.52 4.38
C PRO A 80 9.21 6.94 4.96
N PHE A 81 8.65 5.91 4.33
CA PHE A 81 7.50 5.19 4.88
C PHE A 81 7.85 4.50 6.18
N LEU A 82 8.95 3.74 6.21
CA LEU A 82 9.36 2.95 7.38
C LEU A 82 9.67 3.83 8.59
N GLU A 83 10.28 4.99 8.39
CA GLU A 83 10.57 5.94 9.47
C GLU A 83 9.30 6.43 10.15
N HIS A 84 8.34 6.95 9.38
CA HIS A 84 7.07 7.45 9.90
C HIS A 84 6.23 6.31 10.49
N TYR A 85 6.17 5.18 9.80
CA TYR A 85 5.39 4.03 10.23
C TYR A 85 5.91 3.43 11.54
N ARG A 86 7.23 3.29 11.72
CA ARG A 86 7.83 2.82 12.97
C ARG A 86 7.56 3.76 14.13
N ALA A 87 7.64 5.07 13.90
CA ALA A 87 7.30 6.06 14.93
C ALA A 87 5.84 5.88 15.39
N LEU A 88 4.90 5.71 14.45
CA LEU A 88 3.49 5.47 14.77
C LEU A 88 3.25 4.14 15.49
N LEU A 89 3.98 3.07 15.15
CA LEU A 89 3.88 1.80 15.87
C LEU A 89 4.27 1.93 17.36
N GLN A 90 5.11 2.90 17.71
CA GLN A 90 5.54 3.14 19.09
C GLN A 90 4.61 4.09 19.84
N THR A 91 3.95 5.01 19.14
CA THR A 91 3.16 6.10 19.75
C THR A 91 1.65 5.87 19.71
N ASP A 92 1.15 5.06 18.77
CA ASP A 92 -0.27 4.79 18.60
C ASP A 92 -0.57 3.28 18.78
N PRO A 93 -1.21 2.89 19.90
CA PRO A 93 -1.59 1.51 20.16
C PRO A 93 -2.52 0.90 19.10
N ALA A 94 -3.42 1.69 18.49
CA ALA A 94 -4.33 1.19 17.47
C ALA A 94 -3.57 0.78 16.21
N VAL A 95 -2.55 1.56 15.83
CA VAL A 95 -1.67 1.24 14.69
C VAL A 95 -0.85 -0.02 14.98
N ALA A 96 -0.32 -0.17 16.20
CA ALA A 96 0.41 -1.37 16.61
C ALA A 96 -0.48 -2.64 16.55
N MET A 97 -1.73 -2.54 17.00
CA MET A 97 -2.68 -3.65 16.94
C MET A 97 -3.06 -4.01 15.50
N ALA A 98 -3.32 -3.01 14.65
CA ALA A 98 -3.61 -3.21 13.23
C ALA A 98 -2.42 -3.85 12.50
N HIS A 99 -1.20 -3.42 12.80
CA HIS A 99 0.03 -4.03 12.29
C HIS A 99 0.14 -5.50 12.68
N ALA A 100 -0.07 -5.83 13.95
CA ALA A 100 -0.03 -7.22 14.41
C ALA A 100 -1.12 -8.09 13.73
N ALA A 101 -2.31 -7.54 13.51
CA ALA A 101 -3.37 -8.21 12.77
C ALA A 101 -2.98 -8.45 11.30
N ALA A 102 -2.40 -7.45 10.64
CA ALA A 102 -1.92 -7.56 9.27
C ALA A 102 -0.83 -8.63 9.16
N LEU A 103 0.18 -8.63 10.05
CA LEU A 103 1.22 -9.66 10.03
C LEU A 103 0.67 -11.07 10.25
N ARG A 104 -0.33 -11.25 11.13
CA ARG A 104 -1.00 -12.56 11.30
C ARG A 104 -1.73 -13.00 10.04
N ALA A 105 -2.45 -12.10 9.38
CA ALA A 105 -3.11 -12.41 8.11
C ALA A 105 -2.09 -12.79 7.03
N LEU A 106 -0.97 -12.08 6.95
CA LEU A 106 0.10 -12.39 6.00
C LEU A 106 0.85 -13.69 6.30
N GLN A 107 0.89 -14.14 7.56
CA GLN A 107 1.46 -15.44 7.93
C GLN A 107 0.58 -16.61 7.50
N ALA A 108 -0.73 -16.40 7.34
CA ALA A 108 -1.65 -17.40 6.83
C ALA A 108 -1.55 -17.59 5.30
N LEU A 109 -0.92 -16.64 4.59
CA LEU A 109 -0.66 -16.76 3.15
C LEU A 109 0.47 -17.76 2.87
N PRO A 110 0.46 -18.40 1.68
CA PRO A 110 1.51 -19.33 1.30
C PRO A 110 2.91 -18.67 1.38
N PRO A 111 3.94 -19.41 1.81
CA PRO A 111 5.30 -18.92 1.79
C PRO A 111 5.80 -18.77 0.35
N GLU A 112 6.71 -17.83 0.11
CA GLU A 112 7.41 -17.79 -1.18
C GLU A 112 8.21 -19.08 -1.38
N PRO A 113 8.31 -19.60 -2.63
CA PRO A 113 9.11 -20.78 -2.91
C PRO A 113 10.57 -20.57 -2.46
N SER A 114 11.22 -21.60 -1.92
CA SER A 114 12.61 -21.49 -1.47
C SER A 114 13.59 -21.31 -2.64
N ASN A 115 13.21 -21.81 -3.83
CA ASN A 115 13.99 -21.72 -5.05
C ASN A 115 13.98 -20.28 -5.60
N GLN A 116 15.18 -19.71 -5.78
CA GLN A 116 15.34 -18.35 -6.29
C GLN A 116 14.72 -18.15 -7.68
N SER A 117 14.86 -19.11 -8.58
CA SER A 117 14.30 -19.00 -9.94
C SER A 117 12.78 -18.98 -9.93
N GLU A 118 12.15 -19.80 -9.07
CA GLU A 118 10.70 -19.82 -8.91
C GLU A 118 10.18 -18.54 -8.26
N ARG A 119 10.87 -17.98 -7.27
CA ARG A 119 10.52 -16.67 -6.69
C ARG A 119 10.56 -15.55 -7.72
N LEU A 120 11.65 -15.48 -8.47
CA LEU A 120 11.81 -14.47 -9.51
C LEU A 120 10.73 -14.63 -10.59
N HIS A 121 10.40 -15.88 -10.95
CA HIS A 121 9.33 -16.17 -11.89
C HIS A 121 7.96 -15.73 -11.37
N ALA A 122 7.60 -16.06 -10.13
CA ALA A 122 6.34 -15.65 -9.51
C ALA A 122 6.23 -14.12 -9.42
N ARG A 123 7.29 -13.44 -8.98
CA ARG A 123 7.35 -11.96 -8.95
C ARG A 123 7.24 -11.36 -10.35
N HIS A 124 7.85 -11.99 -11.36
CA HIS A 124 7.73 -11.56 -12.75
C HIS A 124 6.31 -11.71 -13.28
N GLN A 125 5.68 -12.88 -13.09
CA GLN A 125 4.29 -13.11 -13.48
C GLN A 125 3.34 -12.08 -12.86
N TRP A 126 3.51 -11.80 -11.55
CA TRP A 126 2.75 -10.76 -10.87
C TRP A 126 3.00 -9.37 -11.45
N ASN A 127 4.25 -9.01 -11.74
CA ASN A 127 4.60 -7.74 -12.39
C ASN A 127 3.95 -7.59 -13.78
N GLU A 128 3.95 -8.67 -14.57
CA GLU A 128 3.38 -8.69 -15.91
C GLU A 128 1.86 -8.53 -15.87
N ARG A 129 1.15 -9.29 -15.02
CA ARG A 129 -0.31 -9.11 -14.84
C ARG A 129 -0.65 -7.68 -14.43
N ARG A 130 0.05 -7.13 -13.43
CA ARG A 130 -0.12 -5.73 -13.01
C ARG A 130 0.08 -4.75 -14.17
N ARG A 131 0.95 -5.07 -15.14
CA ARG A 131 1.19 -4.23 -16.31
C ARG A 131 0.08 -4.36 -17.35
N PHE A 132 -0.32 -5.59 -17.68
CA PHE A 132 -1.38 -5.86 -18.66
C PHE A 132 -2.75 -5.32 -18.21
N GLN A 133 -3.10 -5.51 -16.94
CA GLN A 133 -4.38 -5.08 -16.42
C GLN A 133 -4.49 -3.55 -16.30
N ARG A 134 -3.39 -2.85 -15.93
CA ARG A 134 -3.33 -1.37 -16.00
C ARG A 134 -3.48 -0.82 -17.41
N MET A 135 -2.95 -1.52 -18.42
CA MET A 135 -3.18 -1.15 -19.82
C MET A 135 -4.64 -1.43 -20.26
N GLY A 136 -5.23 -2.54 -19.82
CA GLY A 136 -6.62 -2.89 -20.08
C GLY A 136 -7.65 -1.94 -19.45
N GLN A 137 -7.37 -1.33 -18.30
CA GLN A 137 -8.20 -0.28 -17.68
C GLN A 137 -8.11 1.06 -18.41
N ARG A 138 -6.91 1.45 -18.90
CA ARG A 138 -6.74 2.67 -19.71
C ARG A 138 -7.52 2.63 -21.02
N GLY A 139 -7.70 1.44 -21.61
CA GLY A 139 -8.52 1.25 -22.81
C GLY A 139 -10.04 1.30 -22.56
N ARG A 140 -10.51 1.03 -21.34
CA ARG A 140 -11.95 1.02 -20.98
C ARG A 140 -12.47 2.35 -20.43
N GLY A 141 -11.60 3.24 -19.95
CA GLY A 141 -11.97 4.58 -19.46
C GLY A 141 -11.98 5.68 -20.53
N ALA A 142 -11.79 5.34 -21.82
CA ALA A 142 -11.69 6.27 -22.94
C ALA A 142 -12.80 6.06 -23.99
N SER A 143 -13.97 5.54 -23.59
CA SER A 143 -15.14 5.36 -24.45
C SER A 143 -16.39 5.96 -23.81
#